data_AF-A0A952AGW6-F1
#
_entry.id   AF-A0A952AGW6-F1
#
_cell.length_a   1.000
_cell.length_b   1.000
_cell.length_c   1.000
_cell.angle_alpha   90.00
_cell.angle_beta   90.00
_cell.angle_gamma   90.00
#
_symmetry.space_group_name_H-M   'P 1'
#
loop_
_entity.id
_entity.type
_entity.pdbx_description
1 polymer ?
#
loop_
_entity_poly.entity_id
_entity_poly.type
_entity_poly.pdbx_seq_one_letter_code
_entity_poly.pdbx_strand_id
1 'polypeptide(L)'
;VGIFYSISKENIDYAIMIGNTVLEDVPPRKITSFEQTFQNASSNISTLLFGNGMGNFSSRLAFIAGGEYVSWYPSSLVIRSDVFHNNHFQLWNYEVLSTPFSDGTANQPFSVFNQIVGEYGIIGSLILLVFYIGGYFFNSLRNKYSRFFLFLLLGFMFLDYWFEYFSVIVFFELINSYWQKKTLDAKLSLIKQK
;
A
#
# COMPACT_ATOMS: atom_id res chain seq x y z
N VAL A 1 5.70 -26.07 -24.12
CA VAL A 1 6.33 -26.02 -22.79
C VAL A 1 7.85 -26.21 -22.85
N GLY A 2 8.39 -27.17 -23.61
CA GLY A 2 9.83 -27.49 -23.64
C GLY A 2 10.80 -26.32 -23.89
N ILE A 3 10.63 -25.52 -24.96
CA ILE A 3 11.58 -24.43 -25.29
C ILE A 3 11.50 -23.29 -24.27
N PHE A 4 10.30 -22.88 -23.87
CA PHE A 4 10.11 -21.84 -22.85
C PHE A 4 10.62 -22.28 -21.47
N TYR A 5 10.47 -23.56 -21.11
CA TYR A 5 11.02 -24.10 -19.88
C TYR A 5 12.55 -24.08 -19.86
N SER A 6 13.20 -24.37 -21.00
CA SER A 6 14.65 -24.29 -21.10
C SER A 6 15.20 -22.85 -20.99
N ILE A 7 14.41 -21.83 -21.34
CA ILE A 7 14.83 -20.42 -21.34
C ILE A 7 14.45 -19.70 -20.04
N SER A 8 13.30 -20.03 -19.44
CA SER A 8 12.76 -19.34 -18.27
C SER A 8 12.24 -20.33 -17.22
N LYS A 9 13.04 -21.36 -16.94
CA LYS A 9 12.71 -22.44 -16.00
C LYS A 9 12.15 -21.91 -14.68
N GLU A 10 12.85 -20.98 -14.04
CA GLU A 10 12.47 -20.40 -12.75
C GLU A 10 11.11 -19.69 -12.80
N ASN A 11 10.82 -18.96 -13.88
CA ASN A 11 9.53 -18.28 -14.04
C ASN A 11 8.38 -19.27 -14.25
N ILE A 12 8.63 -20.40 -14.93
CA ILE A 12 7.63 -21.44 -15.13
C ILE A 12 7.41 -22.23 -13.83
N ASP A 13 8.49 -22.57 -13.12
CA ASP A 13 8.42 -23.21 -11.80
C ASP A 13 7.65 -22.31 -10.81
N TYR A 14 7.92 -20.99 -10.81
CA TYR A 14 7.16 -20.00 -10.05
C TYR A 14 5.68 -19.99 -10.44
N ALA A 15 5.35 -19.91 -11.74
CA ALA A 15 3.96 -19.86 -12.19
C ALA A 15 3.18 -21.13 -11.84
N ILE A 16 3.81 -22.30 -11.94
CA ILE A 16 3.22 -23.59 -11.54
C ILE A 16 3.00 -23.62 -10.03
N MET A 17 4.01 -23.21 -9.24
CA MET A 17 3.92 -23.22 -7.79
C MET A 17 2.86 -22.23 -7.28
N ILE A 18 2.80 -21.01 -7.82
CA ILE A 18 1.74 -20.04 -7.50
C ILE A 18 0.37 -20.57 -7.93
N GLY A 19 0.27 -21.19 -9.10
CA GLY A 19 -0.95 -21.86 -9.54
C GLY A 19 -1.41 -22.95 -8.57
N ASN A 20 -0.47 -23.69 -7.99
CA ASN A 20 -0.76 -24.70 -6.98
C ASN A 20 -1.12 -24.09 -5.62
N THR A 21 -0.56 -22.94 -5.24
CA THR A 21 -1.00 -22.22 -4.02
C THR A 21 -2.44 -21.70 -4.10
N VAL A 22 -3.01 -21.55 -5.30
CA VAL A 22 -4.46 -21.29 -5.45
C VAL A 22 -5.29 -22.54 -5.13
N LEU A 23 -4.71 -23.73 -5.24
CA LEU A 23 -5.33 -25.01 -4.90
C LEU A 23 -5.09 -25.42 -3.43
N GLU A 24 -4.06 -24.89 -2.80
CA GLU A 24 -3.82 -25.04 -1.36
C GLU A 24 -4.68 -24.04 -0.57
N ASP A 25 -5.33 -24.49 0.51
CA ASP A 25 -6.23 -23.69 1.37
C ASP A 25 -5.49 -22.62 2.22
N VAL A 26 -4.27 -22.20 1.84
CA VAL A 26 -3.52 -21.17 2.54
C VAL A 26 -3.77 -19.82 1.87
N PRO A 27 -4.46 -18.88 2.54
CA PRO A 27 -4.74 -17.58 1.93
C PRO A 27 -3.43 -16.80 1.68
N PRO A 28 -3.33 -16.07 0.56
CA PRO A 28 -2.23 -15.13 0.33
C PRO A 28 -2.04 -14.18 1.51
N ARG A 29 -0.79 -13.94 1.91
CA ARG A 29 -0.49 -13.09 3.09
C ARG A 29 -1.00 -11.66 2.96
N LYS A 30 -1.18 -11.14 1.74
CA LYS A 30 -1.85 -9.86 1.54
C LYS A 30 -3.30 -9.91 2.06
N ILE A 31 -4.06 -10.98 1.81
CA ILE A 31 -5.41 -11.14 2.36
C ILE A 31 -5.36 -11.26 3.89
N THR A 32 -4.45 -12.08 4.42
CA THR A 32 -4.23 -12.21 5.87
C THR A 32 -3.90 -10.86 6.53
N SER A 33 -3.15 -9.99 5.85
CA SER A 33 -2.81 -8.65 6.37
C SER A 33 -4.04 -7.74 6.50
N PHE A 34 -5.01 -7.82 5.57
CA PHE A 34 -6.27 -7.09 5.69
C PHE A 34 -7.12 -7.64 6.84
N GLU A 35 -7.15 -8.95 7.04
CA GLU A 35 -7.82 -9.57 8.17
C GLU A 35 -7.22 -9.14 9.51
N GLN A 36 -5.89 -9.19 9.65
CA GLN A 36 -5.17 -8.70 10.83
C GLN A 36 -5.45 -7.22 11.08
N THR A 37 -5.48 -6.39 10.02
CA THR A 37 -5.84 -4.97 10.14
C THR A 37 -7.25 -4.80 10.69
N PHE A 38 -8.22 -5.54 10.17
CA PHE A 38 -9.60 -5.47 10.60
C PHE A 38 -9.78 -5.93 12.06
N GLN A 39 -9.18 -7.06 12.44
CA GLN A 39 -9.20 -7.57 13.81
C GLN A 39 -8.54 -6.59 14.79
N ASN A 40 -7.39 -6.01 14.42
CA ASN A 40 -6.74 -4.99 15.23
C ASN A 40 -7.59 -3.71 15.36
N ALA A 41 -8.14 -3.20 14.25
CA ALA A 41 -8.97 -2.00 14.27
C ALA A 41 -10.25 -2.19 15.10
N SER A 42 -10.82 -3.39 15.10
CA SER A 42 -12.02 -3.72 15.88
C SER A 42 -11.74 -4.17 17.32
N SER A 43 -10.48 -4.28 17.73
CA SER A 43 -10.10 -4.79 19.06
C SER A 43 -10.60 -3.90 20.21
N ASN A 44 -10.62 -2.59 20.02
CA ASN A 44 -11.17 -1.62 20.97
C ASN A 44 -11.46 -0.28 20.29
N ILE A 45 -12.25 0.56 20.95
CA ILE A 45 -12.69 1.85 20.40
C ILE A 45 -11.54 2.84 20.17
N SER A 46 -10.49 2.80 20.98
CA SER A 46 -9.35 3.71 20.85
C SER A 46 -8.56 3.38 19.58
N THR A 47 -8.21 2.10 19.38
CA THR A 47 -7.54 1.63 18.17
C THR A 47 -8.41 1.84 16.93
N LEU A 48 -9.73 1.65 17.02
CA LEU A 48 -10.65 1.95 15.91
C LEU A 48 -10.57 3.42 15.48
N LEU A 49 -10.58 4.35 16.44
CA LEU A 49 -10.64 5.78 16.17
C LEU A 49 -9.28 6.37 15.78
N PHE A 50 -8.22 5.98 16.48
CA PHE A 50 -6.90 6.61 16.38
C PHE A 50 -5.80 5.71 15.77
N GLY A 51 -6.06 4.41 15.61
CA GLY A 51 -5.05 3.44 15.19
C GLY A 51 -4.00 3.18 16.27
N ASN A 52 -2.88 2.56 15.86
CA ASN A 52 -1.76 2.23 16.74
C ASN A 52 -0.62 3.27 16.74
N GLY A 53 -0.77 4.34 15.96
CA GLY A 53 0.30 5.31 15.71
C GLY A 53 1.25 4.87 14.60
N MET A 54 1.94 5.85 14.03
CA MET A 54 2.86 5.68 12.91
C MET A 54 4.02 4.75 13.27
N GLY A 55 4.32 3.76 12.42
CA GLY A 55 5.41 2.82 12.66
C GLY A 55 5.10 1.66 13.60
N ASN A 56 3.86 1.54 14.08
CA ASN A 56 3.47 0.54 15.08
C ASN A 56 2.58 -0.59 14.55
N PHE A 57 2.26 -0.64 13.25
CA PHE A 57 1.39 -1.71 12.76
C PHE A 57 1.66 -2.17 11.33
N SER A 58 1.51 -1.31 10.33
CA SER A 58 1.57 -1.72 8.92
C SER A 58 2.16 -0.59 8.09
N SER A 59 3.42 -0.31 8.32
CA SER A 59 4.23 0.62 7.53
C SER A 59 5.57 -0.03 7.24
N ARG A 60 6.20 0.41 6.17
CA ARG A 60 7.58 0.01 5.90
C ARG A 60 8.52 0.57 6.97
N LEU A 61 8.18 1.68 7.62
CA LEU A 61 8.83 2.15 8.84
C LEU A 61 8.77 1.11 9.96
N ALA A 62 7.61 0.49 10.22
CA ALA A 62 7.50 -0.60 11.19
C ALA A 62 8.40 -1.78 10.82
N PHE A 63 8.45 -2.16 9.54
CA PHE A 63 9.32 -3.23 9.04
C PHE A 63 10.82 -2.90 9.15
N ILE A 64 11.22 -1.66 8.83
CA ILE A 64 12.60 -1.18 8.94
C ILE A 64 13.02 -1.10 10.41
N ALA A 65 12.22 -0.45 11.26
CA ALA A 65 12.46 -0.34 12.69
C ALA A 65 12.41 -1.71 13.38
N GLY A 66 11.64 -2.65 12.82
CA GLY A 66 11.62 -4.04 13.21
C GLY A 66 12.88 -4.83 12.85
N GLY A 67 13.83 -4.27 12.10
CA GLY A 67 15.18 -4.80 11.94
C GLY A 67 15.36 -5.94 10.91
N GLU A 68 14.31 -6.38 10.22
CA GLU A 68 14.40 -7.51 9.28
C GLU A 68 14.01 -7.17 7.84
N TYR A 69 13.80 -5.88 7.56
CA TYR A 69 13.44 -5.41 6.23
C TYR A 69 14.63 -4.89 5.42
N VAL A 70 15.66 -4.38 6.09
CA VAL A 70 16.88 -3.83 5.48
C VAL A 70 18.11 -4.21 6.30
N SER A 71 19.22 -4.48 5.62
CA SER A 71 20.47 -4.90 6.28
C SER A 71 21.22 -3.76 6.98
N TRP A 72 20.91 -2.50 6.64
CA TRP A 72 21.63 -1.33 7.15
C TRP A 72 21.04 -0.77 8.45
N TYR A 73 19.88 -1.24 8.90
CA TYR A 73 19.26 -0.71 10.11
C TYR A 73 20.00 -1.20 11.36
N PRO A 74 20.43 -0.31 12.28
CA PRO A 74 21.23 -0.72 13.43
C PRO A 74 20.45 -1.63 14.39
N SER A 75 21.02 -2.79 14.73
CA SER A 75 20.40 -3.75 15.66
C SER A 75 20.09 -3.16 17.04
N SER A 76 20.87 -2.17 17.49
CA SER A 76 20.66 -1.46 18.75
C SER A 76 19.43 -0.54 18.76
N LEU A 77 18.88 -0.22 17.59
CA LEU A 77 17.70 0.63 17.44
C LEU A 77 16.44 -0.16 17.07
N VAL A 78 16.53 -1.50 17.04
CA VAL A 78 15.39 -2.35 16.69
C VAL A 78 14.29 -2.21 17.73
N ILE A 79 13.14 -1.74 17.27
CA ILE A 79 11.94 -1.53 18.07
C ILE A 79 10.77 -2.17 17.31
N ARG A 80 10.03 -3.03 18.00
CA ARG A 80 8.82 -3.67 17.49
C ARG A 80 7.71 -3.44 18.50
N SER A 81 6.60 -2.86 18.08
CA SER A 81 5.39 -2.87 18.91
C SER A 81 4.87 -4.30 19.00
N ASP A 82 4.22 -4.66 20.11
CA ASP A 82 3.61 -5.98 20.26
C ASP A 82 2.55 -6.23 19.18
N VAL A 83 1.81 -5.18 18.81
CA VAL A 83 0.76 -5.27 17.78
C VAL A 83 1.38 -5.57 16.41
N PHE A 84 2.47 -4.90 16.03
CA PHE A 84 3.17 -5.20 14.78
C PHE A 84 3.77 -6.60 14.80
N HIS A 85 4.46 -6.95 15.89
CA HIS A 85 5.15 -8.23 16.04
C HIS A 85 4.20 -9.41 15.93
N ASN A 86 3.03 -9.34 16.58
CA ASN A 86 2.04 -10.41 16.57
C ASN A 86 1.16 -10.43 15.31
N ASN A 87 1.30 -9.46 14.41
CA ASN A 87 0.53 -9.35 13.18
C ASN A 87 1.44 -9.30 11.95
N HIS A 88 1.62 -8.11 11.37
CA HIS A 88 2.20 -7.96 10.03
C HIS A 88 3.67 -8.40 9.95
N PHE A 89 4.41 -8.35 11.07
CA PHE A 89 5.79 -8.84 11.10
C PHE A 89 5.89 -10.34 10.83
N GLN A 90 4.91 -11.14 11.29
CA GLN A 90 4.88 -12.59 11.03
C GLN A 90 4.63 -12.92 9.56
N LEU A 91 4.08 -11.97 8.80
CA LEU A 91 3.80 -12.16 7.38
C LEU A 91 5.02 -11.85 6.50
N TRP A 92 6.02 -11.13 7.01
CA TRP A 92 7.15 -10.67 6.21
C TRP A 92 8.40 -10.43 7.07
N ASN A 93 9.22 -11.47 7.21
CA ASN A 93 10.48 -11.49 7.96
C ASN A 93 11.48 -12.43 7.27
N TYR A 94 12.72 -12.49 7.75
CA TYR A 94 13.77 -13.28 7.07
C TYR A 94 13.46 -14.78 7.00
N GLU A 95 12.80 -15.33 8.02
CA GLU A 95 12.42 -16.75 8.04
C GLU A 95 11.41 -17.04 6.92
N VAL A 96 10.35 -16.24 6.82
CA VAL A 96 9.33 -16.36 5.75
C VAL A 96 9.97 -16.20 4.36
N LEU A 97 10.86 -15.22 4.21
CA LEU A 97 11.50 -14.91 2.92
C LEU A 97 12.61 -15.90 2.54
N SER A 98 13.10 -16.70 3.49
CA SER A 98 14.06 -17.77 3.19
C SER A 98 13.42 -18.95 2.44
N THR A 99 12.09 -19.06 2.49
CA THR A 99 11.34 -20.06 1.73
C THR A 99 11.26 -19.62 0.26
N PRO A 100 11.69 -20.47 -0.70
CA PRO A 100 11.63 -20.13 -2.12
C PRO A 100 10.24 -19.62 -2.55
N PHE A 101 10.22 -18.57 -3.37
CA PHE A 101 9.01 -17.98 -3.96
C PHE A 101 7.99 -17.40 -2.96
N SER A 102 8.39 -17.18 -1.70
CA SER A 102 7.56 -16.52 -0.68
C SER A 102 7.57 -14.99 -0.77
N ASP A 103 8.33 -14.41 -1.69
CA ASP A 103 8.52 -12.97 -1.84
C ASP A 103 7.61 -12.32 -2.91
N GLY A 104 6.76 -13.09 -3.57
CA GLY A 104 5.84 -12.60 -4.59
C GLY A 104 4.85 -11.53 -4.09
N THR A 105 4.34 -10.68 -5.00
CA THR A 105 3.46 -9.54 -4.67
C THR A 105 2.17 -9.94 -3.93
N ALA A 106 1.63 -11.13 -4.20
CA ALA A 106 0.46 -11.65 -3.48
C ALA A 106 0.76 -11.96 -1.99
N ASN A 107 2.03 -12.21 -1.67
CA ASN A 107 2.53 -12.54 -0.35
C ASN A 107 3.11 -11.34 0.40
N GLN A 108 3.19 -10.18 -0.24
CA GLN A 108 3.58 -8.92 0.40
C GLN A 108 2.40 -8.37 1.20
N PRO A 109 2.53 -8.18 2.53
CA PRO A 109 1.45 -7.65 3.38
C PRO A 109 1.28 -6.12 3.24
N PHE A 110 1.95 -5.51 2.27
CA PHE A 110 2.00 -4.07 2.09
C PHE A 110 0.72 -3.56 1.44
N SER A 111 0.15 -2.49 1.99
CA SER A 111 -1.07 -1.86 1.50
C SER A 111 -1.24 -0.52 2.20
N VAL A 112 -1.51 0.52 1.42
CA VAL A 112 -1.87 1.84 1.97
C VAL A 112 -3.09 1.75 2.88
N PHE A 113 -4.04 0.88 2.54
CA PHE A 113 -5.26 0.73 3.33
C PHE A 113 -4.96 0.15 4.72
N ASN A 114 -4.07 -0.84 4.80
CA ASN A 114 -3.64 -1.40 6.09
C ASN A 114 -2.89 -0.35 6.92
N GLN A 115 -2.03 0.45 6.28
CA GLN A 115 -1.32 1.55 6.91
C GLN A 115 -2.28 2.60 7.48
N ILE A 116 -3.19 3.12 6.65
CA ILE A 116 -4.13 4.17 7.05
C ILE A 116 -5.03 3.69 8.19
N VAL A 117 -5.67 2.53 8.03
CA VAL A 117 -6.62 2.02 9.03
C VAL A 117 -5.90 1.57 10.30
N GLY A 118 -4.80 0.84 10.16
CA GLY A 118 -4.10 0.24 11.29
C GLY A 118 -3.24 1.22 12.11
N GLU A 119 -2.66 2.24 11.49
CA GLU A 119 -1.79 3.22 12.18
C GLU A 119 -2.53 4.51 12.55
N TYR A 120 -3.49 4.95 11.74
CA TYR A 120 -4.14 6.25 11.92
C TYR A 120 -5.64 6.16 12.29
N GLY A 121 -6.24 4.96 12.23
CA GLY A 121 -7.64 4.73 12.58
C GLY A 121 -8.62 5.47 11.68
N ILE A 122 -9.90 5.44 12.06
CA ILE A 122 -10.98 6.10 11.30
C ILE A 122 -10.78 7.62 11.24
N ILE A 123 -10.33 8.26 12.33
CA ILE A 123 -10.18 9.73 12.34
C ILE A 123 -9.09 10.15 11.36
N GLY A 124 -7.91 9.50 11.40
CA GLY A 124 -6.85 9.79 10.44
C GLY A 124 -7.26 9.46 9.00
N SER A 125 -7.98 8.35 8.81
CA SER A 125 -8.59 7.99 7.51
C SER A 125 -9.51 9.10 6.98
N LEU A 126 -10.38 9.64 7.84
CA LEU A 126 -11.31 10.71 7.49
C LEU A 126 -10.60 12.03 7.22
N ILE A 127 -9.59 12.39 7.99
CA ILE A 127 -8.77 13.59 7.73
C ILE A 127 -8.12 13.47 6.35
N LEU A 128 -7.50 12.33 6.05
CA LEU A 128 -6.94 12.09 4.72
C LEU A 128 -8.02 12.14 3.63
N LEU A 129 -9.20 11.56 3.89
CA LEU A 129 -10.30 11.56 2.95
C LEU A 129 -10.87 12.97 2.72
N VAL A 130 -10.95 13.82 3.74
CA VAL A 130 -11.51 15.18 3.59
C VAL A 130 -10.50 16.11 2.94
N PHE A 131 -9.28 16.15 3.46
CA PHE A 131 -8.28 17.14 3.01
C PHE A 131 -7.57 16.72 1.74
N TYR A 132 -7.17 15.46 1.63
CA TYR A 132 -6.49 14.97 0.45
C TYR A 132 -7.49 14.49 -0.60
N ILE A 133 -8.38 13.55 -0.26
CA ILE A 133 -9.33 13.02 -1.24
C ILE A 133 -10.38 14.11 -1.58
N GLY A 134 -10.99 14.80 -0.62
CA GLY A 134 -12.03 15.80 -0.90
C GLY A 134 -11.57 16.93 -1.81
N GLY A 135 -10.39 17.50 -1.53
CA GLY A 135 -9.82 18.54 -2.39
C GLY A 135 -9.31 17.99 -3.72
N TYR A 136 -8.55 16.90 -3.70
CA TYR A 136 -7.77 16.45 -4.85
C TYR A 136 -8.55 15.46 -5.73
N PHE A 137 -9.29 14.51 -5.15
CA PHE A 137 -10.10 13.51 -5.85
C PHE A 137 -11.27 14.13 -6.60
N PHE A 138 -12.12 14.93 -5.93
CA PHE A 138 -13.31 15.49 -6.60
C PHE A 138 -12.93 16.46 -7.72
N ASN A 139 -11.81 17.18 -7.58
CA ASN A 139 -11.28 17.99 -8.66
C ASN A 139 -10.69 17.13 -9.80
N SER A 140 -10.06 15.99 -9.49
CA SER A 140 -9.54 15.04 -10.49
C SER A 140 -10.65 14.43 -11.36
N LEU A 141 -11.85 14.25 -10.82
CA LEU A 141 -12.98 13.69 -11.57
C LEU A 141 -13.46 14.60 -12.72
N ARG A 142 -13.08 15.89 -12.71
CA ARG A 142 -13.50 16.89 -13.70
C ARG A 142 -12.80 16.75 -15.05
N ASN A 143 -11.61 16.12 -15.09
CA ASN A 143 -10.81 15.96 -16.30
C ASN A 143 -10.55 14.47 -16.60
N LYS A 144 -10.69 14.05 -17.86
CA LYS A 144 -10.49 12.65 -18.28
C LYS A 144 -9.09 12.11 -17.96
N TYR A 145 -8.05 12.93 -18.07
CA TYR A 145 -6.68 12.53 -17.80
C TYR A 145 -6.47 12.34 -16.30
N SER A 146 -6.85 13.34 -15.49
CA SER A 146 -6.80 13.25 -14.03
C SER A 146 -7.59 12.05 -13.49
N ARG A 147 -8.76 11.76 -14.07
CA ARG A 147 -9.57 10.58 -13.71
C ARG A 147 -8.85 9.26 -14.01
N PHE A 148 -8.19 9.16 -15.16
CA PHE A 148 -7.42 7.97 -15.53
C PHE A 148 -6.25 7.75 -14.55
N PHE A 149 -5.48 8.80 -14.26
CA PHE A 149 -4.37 8.72 -13.31
C PHE A 149 -4.85 8.43 -11.88
N LEU A 150 -6.03 8.90 -11.50
CA LEU A 150 -6.63 8.60 -10.20
C LEU A 150 -6.98 7.12 -10.08
N PHE A 151 -7.54 6.51 -11.12
CA PHE A 151 -7.81 5.07 -11.13
C PHE A 151 -6.51 4.25 -10.99
N LEU A 152 -5.45 4.63 -11.72
CA LEU A 152 -4.13 3.99 -11.59
C LEU A 152 -3.56 4.14 -10.18
N LEU A 153 -3.70 5.32 -9.58
CA LEU A 153 -3.25 5.57 -8.21
C LEU A 153 -3.98 4.65 -7.22
N LEU A 154 -5.31 4.55 -7.29
CA LEU A 154 -6.09 3.68 -6.41
C LEU A 154 -5.67 2.20 -6.54
N GLY A 155 -5.37 1.74 -7.76
CA GLY A 155 -4.83 0.41 -8.00
C GLY A 155 -3.44 0.23 -7.36
N PHE A 156 -2.56 1.22 -7.50
CA PHE A 156 -1.23 1.20 -6.90
C PHE A 156 -1.27 1.17 -5.37
N MET A 157 -2.23 1.87 -4.74
CA MET A 157 -2.39 1.91 -3.29
C MET A 157 -2.73 0.55 -2.66
N PHE A 158 -3.20 -0.41 -3.45
CA PHE A 158 -3.41 -1.79 -3.00
C PHE A 158 -2.10 -2.61 -2.98
N LEU A 159 -1.10 -2.19 -3.76
CA LEU A 159 0.12 -2.96 -3.96
C LEU A 159 1.19 -2.61 -2.92
N ASP A 160 1.35 -1.34 -2.57
CA ASP A 160 2.46 -0.84 -1.75
C ASP A 160 2.02 0.30 -0.80
N TYR A 161 2.95 0.86 -0.01
CA TYR A 161 2.71 1.96 0.93
C TYR A 161 2.77 3.35 0.27
N TRP A 162 1.98 4.29 0.81
CA TRP A 162 1.81 5.64 0.24
C TRP A 162 3.00 6.52 0.58
N PHE A 163 3.32 6.63 1.87
CA PHE A 163 4.08 7.74 2.44
C PHE A 163 5.60 7.54 2.43
N GLU A 164 6.10 6.45 1.85
CA GLU A 164 7.43 5.93 2.22
C GLU A 164 8.45 5.82 1.08
N TYR A 165 8.03 6.01 -0.18
CA TYR A 165 8.93 6.17 -1.33
C TYR A 165 8.78 7.56 -1.94
N PHE A 166 9.76 7.95 -2.78
CA PHE A 166 9.56 9.00 -3.80
C PHE A 166 8.50 8.47 -4.77
N SER A 167 7.26 8.57 -4.32
CA SER A 167 6.17 7.73 -4.76
C SER A 167 5.63 8.23 -6.09
N VAL A 168 5.01 7.32 -6.86
CA VAL A 168 4.18 7.65 -8.02
C VAL A 168 3.18 8.78 -7.74
N ILE A 169 2.86 8.99 -6.45
CA ILE A 169 2.02 10.07 -5.93
C ILE A 169 2.53 11.45 -6.31
N VAL A 170 3.84 11.73 -6.26
CA VAL A 170 4.38 13.05 -6.66
C VAL A 170 4.10 13.30 -8.14
N PHE A 171 4.29 12.30 -8.98
CA PHE A 171 3.99 12.42 -10.41
C PHE A 171 2.49 12.57 -10.66
N PHE A 172 1.65 11.81 -9.94
CA PHE A 172 0.20 11.96 -9.96
C PHE A 172 -0.21 13.39 -9.60
N GLU A 173 0.35 13.95 -8.52
CA GLU A 173 0.06 15.29 -8.04
C GLU A 173 0.45 16.36 -9.06
N LEU A 174 1.64 16.26 -9.64
CA LEU A 174 2.09 17.21 -10.66
C LEU A 174 1.22 17.18 -11.91
N ILE A 175 0.92 15.98 -12.43
CA ILE A 175 0.06 15.82 -13.61
C ILE A 175 -1.34 16.36 -13.32
N ASN A 176 -1.89 16.04 -12.16
CA ASN A 176 -3.23 16.47 -11.79
C ASN A 176 -3.29 18.00 -11.62
N SER A 177 -2.32 18.58 -10.92
CA SER A 177 -2.20 20.03 -10.73
C SER A 177 -2.12 20.79 -12.06
N TYR A 178 -1.34 20.27 -13.02
CA TYR A 178 -1.25 20.83 -14.36
C TYR A 178 -2.61 20.85 -15.08
N TRP A 179 -3.33 19.72 -15.08
CA TRP A 179 -4.63 19.63 -15.75
C TRP A 179 -5.72 20.45 -15.06
N GLN A 180 -5.67 20.56 -13.73
CA GLN A 180 -6.57 21.44 -12.97
C GLN A 180 -6.35 22.91 -13.33
N LYS A 181 -5.10 23.38 -13.37
CA LYS A 181 -4.76 24.75 -13.80
C LYS A 181 -5.29 25.04 -15.20
N LYS A 182 -5.01 24.16 -16.16
CA LYS A 182 -5.48 24.31 -17.54
C LYS A 182 -7.01 24.39 -17.65
N THR A 183 -7.72 23.63 -16.83
CA THR A 183 -9.18 23.64 -16.78
C THR A 183 -9.72 24.94 -16.19
N LEU A 184 -9.04 25.50 -15.18
CA LEU A 184 -9.39 26.79 -14.58
C LEU A 184 -9.16 27.95 -15.54
N ASP A 185 -8.01 27.98 -16.22
CA ASP A 185 -7.65 29.02 -17.19
C ASP A 185 -8.65 29.09 -18.34
N ALA A 186 -9.08 27.93 -18.86
CA ALA A 186 -10.09 27.85 -19.92
C ALA A 186 -11.48 28.37 -19.48
N LYS A 187 -11.85 28.18 -18.20
CA LYS A 187 -13.11 28.74 -17.67
C LYS A 187 -13.03 30.26 -17.53
N LEU A 188 -11.90 30.77 -17.03
CA LEU A 188 -11.68 32.21 -16.86
C LEU A 188 -11.67 32.95 -18.20
N SER A 189 -11.10 32.36 -19.26
CA SER A 189 -11.12 32.96 -20.60
C SER A 189 -12.53 33.08 -21.17
N LEU A 190 -13.40 32.10 -20.93
CA LEU A 190 -14.81 32.13 -21.37
C LEU A 190 -15.62 33.20 -20.62
N ILE A 191 -15.34 33.42 -19.33
CA ILE A 191 -16.02 34.46 -18.55
C ILE A 191 -15.61 35.84 -19.04
N LYS A 192 -14.32 36.07 -19.34
CA LYS A 192 -13.82 37.36 -19.85
C LYS A 192 -14.32 37.73 -21.25
N GLN A 193 -14.85 36.77 -22.01
CA GLN A 193 -15.43 37.00 -23.34
C GLN A 193 -16.93 37.33 -23.31
N LYS A 194 -17.57 37.21 -22.15
CA LYS A 194 -18.97 37.62 -21.92
C LYS A 194 -19.01 38.99 -21.25
#